data_AF-A0A2E5DXJ4-F1
#
_entry.id   AF-A0A2E5DXJ4-F1
#
_cell.length_a   1.000
_cell.length_b   1.000
_cell.length_c   1.000
_cell.angle_alpha   90.00
_cell.angle_beta   90.00
_cell.angle_gamma   90.00
#
_symmetry.space_group_name_H-M   'P 1'
#
loop_
_entity.id
_entity.type
_entity.pdbx_description
1 polymer ?
#
loop_
_entity_poly.entity_id
_entity_poly.type
_entity_poly.pdbx_seq_one_letter_code
_entity_poly.pdbx_strand_id
1 'polypeptide(L)'
;MESYPSNTAGIIQALIDLQVAIQGGGTGTQSVAVLAPGISGEALAKGDAVYVSKSDGKLYKASNVLTREKATVLGLVKAGVASAGLGVTVVARGPIEGLTGLLTGFEYYLDSSGVITATAPVGGSIYSTRLGQAIDTDKLDVQPESPIFLV
;
A
#
# COMPACT_ATOMS: atom_id res chain seq x y z
N MET A 1 -4.57 55.21 14.03
CA MET A 1 -4.64 53.95 13.28
C MET A 1 -4.50 52.84 14.29
N GLU A 2 -5.61 52.21 14.68
CA GLU A 2 -5.53 51.06 15.58
C GLU A 2 -4.94 49.87 14.82
N SER A 3 -3.89 49.27 15.39
CA SER A 3 -3.30 48.07 14.85
C SER A 3 -4.25 46.90 15.08
N TYR A 4 -4.48 46.11 14.04
CA TYR A 4 -5.30 44.92 14.18
C TYR A 4 -4.68 43.97 15.22
N PRO A 5 -5.50 43.40 16.12
CA PRO A 5 -5.02 42.43 17.09
C PRO A 5 -4.54 41.16 16.39
N SER A 6 -3.51 40.52 16.92
CA SER A 6 -2.97 39.31 16.31
C SER A 6 -3.94 38.13 16.48
N ASN A 7 -4.21 37.43 15.37
CA ASN A 7 -5.03 36.21 15.34
C ASN A 7 -4.19 34.94 15.50
N THR A 8 -2.93 35.09 15.91
CA THR A 8 -1.93 34.03 16.01
C THR A 8 -2.42 32.88 16.89
N ALA A 9 -3.08 33.17 18.01
CA ALA A 9 -3.63 32.14 18.90
C ALA A 9 -4.75 31.32 18.24
N GLY A 10 -5.63 31.96 17.46
CA GLY A 10 -6.72 31.27 16.76
C GLY A 10 -6.23 30.40 15.61
N ILE A 11 -5.22 30.86 14.88
CA ILE A 11 -4.59 30.09 13.80
C ILE A 11 -3.86 28.88 14.37
N ILE A 12 -3.12 29.05 15.47
CA ILE A 12 -2.43 27.94 16.15
C ILE A 12 -3.43 26.89 16.62
N GLN A 13 -4.56 27.28 17.22
CA GLN A 13 -5.57 26.33 17.67
C GLN A 13 -6.24 25.60 16.49
N ALA A 14 -6.58 26.31 15.41
CA ALA A 14 -7.15 25.68 14.22
C ALA A 14 -6.20 24.66 13.57
N LEU A 15 -4.89 24.92 13.60
CA LEU A 15 -3.88 23.98 13.10
C LEU A 15 -3.68 22.78 14.04
N ILE A 16 -3.79 22.99 15.36
CA ILE A 16 -3.76 21.91 16.37
C ILE A 16 -4.99 21.01 16.21
N ASP A 17 -6.18 21.57 16.01
CA ASP A 17 -7.41 20.80 15.83
C ASP A 17 -7.37 20.01 14.51
N LEU A 18 -6.83 20.62 13.45
CA LEU A 18 -6.60 19.93 12.17
C LEU A 18 -5.58 18.80 12.31
N GLN A 19 -4.51 19.00 13.08
CA GLN A 19 -3.53 17.96 13.38
C GLN A 19 -4.15 16.79 14.17
N VAL A 20 -4.97 17.08 15.18
CA VAL A 20 -5.64 16.07 16.01
C VAL A 20 -6.71 15.32 15.23
N ALA A 21 -7.46 15.99 14.36
CA ALA A 21 -8.43 15.36 13.47
C ALA A 21 -7.78 14.39 12.47
N ILE A 22 -6.62 14.75 11.91
CA ILE A 22 -5.83 13.88 11.01
C ILE A 22 -5.23 12.68 11.77
N GLN A 23 -4.99 12.82 13.07
CA GLN A 23 -4.35 11.80 13.92
C GLN A 23 -5.34 10.91 14.72
N GLY A 24 -6.66 11.13 14.65
CA GLY A 24 -7.65 10.21 15.23
C GLY A 24 -8.47 10.76 16.39
N GLY A 25 -9.21 11.86 16.14
CA GLY A 25 -10.17 12.45 17.08
C GLY A 25 -11.46 11.65 17.33
N GLY A 26 -11.36 10.33 17.48
CA GLY A 26 -12.44 9.44 17.87
C GLY A 26 -11.87 8.05 18.12
N THR A 27 -11.59 7.73 19.38
CA THR A 27 -11.26 6.39 19.93
C THR A 27 -11.09 5.28 18.90
N GLY A 28 -9.88 5.17 18.36
CA GLY A 28 -9.49 4.16 17.39
C GLY A 28 -8.27 4.67 16.64
N THR A 29 -7.09 4.21 17.03
CA THR A 29 -5.82 4.44 16.33
C THR A 29 -5.97 4.06 14.85
N GLN A 30 -6.29 5.02 14.00
CA GLN A 30 -6.30 4.80 12.55
C GLN A 30 -4.84 4.83 12.10
N SER A 31 -4.23 3.67 11.90
CA SER A 31 -2.94 3.56 11.22
C SER A 31 -3.01 4.33 9.89
N VAL A 32 -2.29 5.45 9.78
CA VAL A 32 -2.30 6.24 8.54
C VAL A 32 -1.48 5.50 7.50
N ALA A 33 -2.12 5.13 6.38
CA ALA A 33 -1.44 4.49 5.26
C ALA A 33 -0.37 5.41 4.65
N VAL A 34 0.83 4.88 4.45
CA VAL A 34 1.89 5.52 3.68
C VAL A 34 1.59 5.32 2.20
N LEU A 35 1.39 6.43 1.49
CA LEU A 35 1.02 6.43 0.08
C LEU A 35 2.22 6.76 -0.81
N ALA A 36 2.40 5.98 -1.87
CA ALA A 36 3.39 6.23 -2.91
C ALA A 36 2.69 6.51 -4.24
N PRO A 37 2.78 7.73 -4.79
CA PRO A 37 2.28 8.03 -6.13
C PRO A 37 3.26 7.48 -7.19
N GLY A 38 2.73 7.06 -8.34
CA GLY A 38 3.52 6.63 -9.49
C GLY A 38 2.71 6.63 -10.78
N ILE A 39 3.34 6.16 -11.87
CA ILE A 39 2.70 6.02 -13.18
C ILE A 39 2.56 4.53 -13.50
N SER A 40 1.39 4.11 -13.96
CA SER A 40 1.15 2.72 -14.34
C SER A 40 1.87 2.37 -15.65
N GLY A 41 2.46 1.18 -15.69
CA GLY A 41 3.00 0.56 -16.90
C GLY A 41 1.99 -0.33 -17.62
N GLU A 42 0.92 -0.71 -16.93
CA GLU A 42 -0.16 -1.58 -17.42
C GLU A 42 -1.49 -1.21 -16.75
N ALA A 43 -2.57 -1.93 -17.08
CA ALA A 43 -3.81 -1.84 -16.32
C ALA A 43 -3.62 -2.47 -14.94
N LEU A 44 -4.01 -1.76 -13.88
CA LEU A 44 -3.83 -2.19 -12.50
C LEU A 44 -5.18 -2.14 -11.78
N ALA A 45 -5.51 -3.20 -11.04
CA ALA A 45 -6.70 -3.25 -10.20
C ALA A 45 -6.37 -2.85 -8.76
N LYS A 46 -7.40 -2.44 -8.01
CA LYS A 46 -7.27 -2.23 -6.57
C LYS A 46 -6.81 -3.53 -5.90
N GLY A 47 -5.84 -3.44 -5.00
CA GLY A 47 -5.28 -4.59 -4.31
C GLY A 47 -4.19 -5.34 -5.07
N ASP A 48 -3.93 -5.00 -6.34
CA ASP A 48 -2.78 -5.56 -7.06
C ASP A 48 -1.48 -5.14 -6.36
N ALA A 49 -0.61 -6.10 -6.09
CA ALA A 49 0.75 -5.89 -5.67
C ALA A 49 1.59 -5.42 -6.86
N VAL A 50 2.35 -4.36 -6.66
CA VAL A 50 3.14 -3.73 -7.73
C VAL A 50 4.60 -3.57 -7.36
N TYR A 51 5.45 -3.59 -8.38
CA TYR A 51 6.87 -3.27 -8.29
C TYR A 51 7.19 -2.09 -9.21
N VAL A 52 8.33 -1.44 -8.96
CA VAL A 52 8.86 -0.39 -9.83
C VAL A 52 9.79 -1.03 -10.85
N SER A 53 9.48 -0.91 -12.15
CA SER A 53 10.40 -1.41 -13.17
C SER A 53 11.63 -0.52 -13.29
N LYS A 54 12.81 -1.15 -13.28
CA LYS A 54 14.08 -0.48 -13.54
C LYS A 54 14.18 0.06 -14.97
N SER A 55 13.42 -0.51 -15.90
CA SER A 55 13.51 -0.17 -17.33
C SER A 55 12.95 1.22 -17.66
N ASP A 56 11.84 1.60 -17.03
CA ASP A 56 11.11 2.83 -17.33
C ASP A 56 10.60 3.59 -16.09
N GLY A 57 10.84 3.06 -14.88
CA GLY A 57 10.41 3.65 -13.62
C GLY A 57 8.91 3.56 -13.34
N LYS A 58 8.14 2.81 -14.16
CA LYS A 58 6.69 2.67 -14.00
C LYS A 58 6.32 1.49 -13.11
N LEU A 59 5.06 1.52 -12.65
CA LEU A 59 4.48 0.51 -11.79
C LEU A 59 3.84 -0.61 -12.61
N TYR A 60 4.27 -1.84 -12.38
CA TYR A 60 3.76 -3.06 -13.01
C TYR A 60 3.38 -4.08 -11.93
N LYS A 61 2.56 -5.07 -12.29
CA LYS A 61 2.17 -6.16 -11.40
C LYS A 61 3.40 -6.95 -10.96
N ALA A 62 3.53 -7.13 -9.65
CA ALA A 62 4.58 -7.93 -9.05
C ALA A 62 4.36 -9.42 -9.33
N SER A 63 5.44 -10.20 -9.24
CA SER A 63 5.39 -11.64 -9.49
C SER A 63 6.47 -12.38 -8.70
N ASN A 64 6.09 -13.51 -8.11
CA ASN A 64 6.99 -14.35 -7.31
C ASN A 64 7.85 -15.34 -8.12
N VAL A 65 7.57 -15.60 -9.42
CA VAL A 65 8.24 -16.67 -10.20
C VAL A 65 9.28 -16.19 -11.22
N LEU A 66 9.50 -14.89 -11.36
CA LEU A 66 10.31 -14.34 -12.44
C LEU A 66 11.69 -13.88 -11.98
N THR A 67 11.79 -12.65 -11.51
CA THR A 67 13.05 -12.03 -11.11
C THR A 67 12.91 -11.41 -9.74
N ARG A 68 14.03 -11.23 -9.03
CA ARG A 68 14.04 -10.51 -7.75
C ARG A 68 13.43 -9.11 -7.85
N GLU A 69 13.62 -8.41 -8.96
CA GLU A 69 13.01 -7.10 -9.21
C GLU A 69 11.48 -7.18 -9.15
N LYS A 70 10.89 -8.13 -9.89
CA LYS A 70 9.44 -8.34 -9.91
C LYS A 70 8.87 -8.82 -8.58
N ALA A 71 9.68 -9.51 -7.78
CA ALA A 71 9.30 -9.96 -6.44
C ALA A 71 9.48 -8.89 -5.36
N THR A 72 10.17 -7.78 -5.66
CA THR A 72 10.38 -6.67 -4.73
C THR A 72 9.17 -5.73 -4.79
N VAL A 73 8.23 -5.92 -3.87
CA VAL A 73 6.95 -5.20 -3.88
C VAL A 73 7.07 -3.83 -3.23
N LEU A 74 6.59 -2.80 -3.93
CA LEU A 74 6.45 -1.45 -3.40
C LEU A 74 5.24 -1.34 -2.46
N GLY A 75 4.13 -2.00 -2.82
CA GLY A 75 2.89 -1.98 -2.07
C GLY A 75 1.69 -2.47 -2.88
N LEU A 76 0.48 -2.19 -2.40
CA LEU A 76 -0.78 -2.54 -3.05
C LEU A 76 -1.48 -1.33 -3.67
N VAL A 77 -2.05 -1.48 -4.85
CA VAL A 77 -2.75 -0.39 -5.55
C VAL A 77 -4.01 0.01 -4.78
N LYS A 78 -4.09 1.30 -4.41
CA LYS A 78 -5.20 1.86 -3.62
C LYS A 78 -6.51 1.98 -4.43
N ALA A 79 -6.37 2.35 -5.69
CA ALA A 79 -7.47 2.50 -6.65
C ALA A 79 -6.96 2.12 -8.04
N GLY A 80 -7.72 1.29 -8.75
CA GLY A 80 -7.31 0.76 -10.05
C GLY A 80 -7.27 1.82 -11.15
N VAL A 81 -6.51 1.53 -12.19
CA VAL A 81 -6.42 2.30 -13.43
C VAL A 81 -6.62 1.37 -14.63
N ALA A 82 -7.41 1.82 -15.61
CA ALA A 82 -7.85 0.98 -16.72
C ALA A 82 -6.76 0.70 -17.77
N SER A 83 -5.67 1.47 -17.77
CA SER A 83 -4.60 1.38 -18.78
C SER A 83 -3.27 1.88 -18.26
N ALA A 84 -2.21 1.64 -19.04
CA ALA A 84 -0.88 2.19 -18.82
C ALA A 84 -0.85 3.72 -18.96
N GLY A 85 0.18 4.35 -18.40
CA GLY A 85 0.46 5.78 -18.51
C GLY A 85 -0.38 6.66 -17.57
N LEU A 86 -1.19 6.06 -16.69
CA LEU A 86 -2.07 6.78 -15.78
C LEU A 86 -1.42 6.93 -14.40
N GLY A 87 -1.73 8.03 -13.72
CA GLY A 87 -1.33 8.22 -12.33
C GLY A 87 -2.04 7.21 -11.43
N VAL A 88 -1.29 6.52 -10.59
CA VAL A 88 -1.81 5.54 -9.63
C VAL A 88 -1.19 5.78 -8.26
N THR A 89 -1.98 5.54 -7.21
CA THR A 89 -1.52 5.62 -5.81
C THR A 89 -1.44 4.22 -5.24
N VAL A 90 -0.32 3.92 -4.58
CA VAL A 90 -0.05 2.64 -3.93
C VAL A 90 -0.02 2.85 -2.42
N VAL A 91 -0.63 1.93 -1.67
CA VAL A 91 -0.42 1.81 -0.22
C VAL A 91 0.88 1.04 -0.01
N ALA A 92 1.95 1.77 0.29
CA ALA A 92 3.27 1.18 0.53
C ALA A 92 3.37 0.54 1.92
N ARG A 93 2.73 1.15 2.92
CA ARG A 93 2.54 0.58 4.26
C ARG A 93 1.22 1.03 4.89
N GLY A 94 0.70 0.29 5.86
CA GLY A 94 -0.52 0.63 6.59
C GLY A 94 -1.80 0.01 5.98
N PRO A 95 -2.98 0.33 6.53
CA PRO A 95 -4.21 -0.33 6.15
C PRO A 95 -4.67 0.04 4.74
N ILE A 96 -5.00 -0.98 3.95
CA ILE A 96 -5.81 -0.87 2.75
C ILE A 96 -7.16 -1.55 3.00
N GLU A 97 -8.24 -0.86 2.64
CA GLU A 97 -9.62 -1.32 2.85
C GLU A 97 -10.30 -1.70 1.54
N GLY A 98 -11.45 -2.39 1.63
CA GLY A 98 -12.27 -2.79 0.49
C GLY A 98 -11.55 -3.75 -0.45
N LEU A 99 -10.76 -4.65 0.13
CA LEU A 99 -10.38 -5.93 -0.46
C LEU A 99 -11.52 -6.93 -0.22
N THR A 100 -11.40 -8.16 -0.71
CA THR A 100 -12.43 -9.18 -0.55
C THR A 100 -11.80 -10.54 -0.30
N GLY A 101 -12.48 -11.37 0.50
CA GLY A 101 -12.05 -12.75 0.74
C GLY A 101 -10.86 -12.87 1.68
N LEU A 102 -10.58 -11.85 2.50
CA LEU A 102 -9.54 -11.95 3.51
C LEU A 102 -10.02 -12.76 4.71
N LEU A 103 -9.11 -13.55 5.25
CA LEU A 103 -9.23 -14.25 6.52
C LEU A 103 -8.53 -13.42 7.60
N THR A 104 -9.29 -12.83 8.51
CA THR A 104 -8.77 -12.01 9.61
C THR A 104 -7.71 -12.76 10.42
N GLY A 105 -6.58 -12.10 10.68
CA GLY A 105 -5.44 -12.64 11.41
C GLY A 105 -4.44 -13.42 10.55
N PHE A 106 -4.74 -13.70 9.28
CA PHE A 106 -3.81 -14.41 8.39
C PHE A 106 -2.84 -13.47 7.68
N GLU A 107 -1.62 -13.95 7.46
CA GLU A 107 -0.62 -13.31 6.62
C GLU A 107 -0.93 -13.54 5.14
N TYR A 108 -0.60 -12.55 4.31
CA TYR A 108 -0.76 -12.61 2.87
C TYR A 108 0.59 -12.47 2.17
N TYR A 109 0.73 -13.19 1.07
CA TYR A 109 1.94 -13.34 0.29
C TYR A 109 1.69 -12.99 -1.17
N LEU A 110 2.76 -12.65 -1.87
CA LEU A 110 2.74 -12.37 -3.31
C LEU A 110 2.52 -13.66 -4.13
N ASP A 111 1.56 -13.62 -5.05
CA ASP A 111 1.39 -14.61 -6.11
C ASP A 111 2.15 -14.23 -7.40
N SER A 112 2.16 -15.13 -8.38
CA SER A 112 2.73 -14.97 -9.71
C SER A 112 2.10 -13.86 -10.58
N SER A 113 0.91 -13.38 -10.23
CA SER A 113 0.07 -12.50 -11.06
C SER A 113 -0.25 -11.13 -10.46
N GLY A 114 0.51 -10.70 -9.44
CA GLY A 114 0.24 -9.47 -8.70
C GLY A 114 -0.91 -9.59 -7.71
N VAL A 115 -1.51 -10.76 -7.58
CA VAL A 115 -2.56 -11.06 -6.59
C VAL A 115 -1.92 -11.40 -5.24
N ILE A 116 -2.68 -11.22 -4.16
CA ILE A 116 -2.29 -11.62 -2.81
C ILE A 116 -2.95 -12.95 -2.44
N THR A 117 -2.24 -13.80 -1.70
CA THR A 117 -2.74 -15.11 -1.26
C THR A 117 -2.39 -15.39 0.19
N ALA A 118 -3.28 -16.07 0.92
CA ALA A 118 -2.99 -16.54 2.28
C ALA A 118 -2.07 -17.78 2.31
N THR A 119 -1.78 -18.37 1.15
CA THR A 119 -0.88 -19.53 1.05
C THR A 119 0.54 -19.03 0.78
N ALA A 120 1.45 -19.28 1.72
CA ALA A 120 2.86 -19.00 1.51
C ALA A 120 3.38 -19.77 0.26
N PRO A 121 4.16 -19.12 -0.62
CA PRO A 121 4.79 -19.81 -1.75
C PRO A 121 5.62 -21.00 -1.27
N VAL A 122 5.43 -22.16 -1.91
CA VAL A 122 6.19 -23.38 -1.66
C VAL A 122 6.78 -23.90 -2.97
N GLY A 123 7.97 -24.49 -2.89
CA GLY A 123 8.72 -24.97 -4.05
C GLY A 123 10.02 -24.20 -4.30
N GLY A 124 10.88 -24.76 -5.15
CA GLY A 124 12.14 -24.13 -5.53
C GLY A 124 11.98 -23.13 -6.68
N SER A 125 12.95 -22.23 -6.82
CA SER A 125 13.02 -21.23 -7.90
C SER A 125 11.92 -20.17 -7.88
N ILE A 126 11.36 -19.90 -6.70
CA ILE A 126 10.35 -18.85 -6.49
C ILE A 126 10.77 -17.92 -5.34
N TYR A 127 10.24 -16.71 -5.33
CA TYR A 127 10.47 -15.73 -4.27
C TYR A 127 9.27 -15.70 -3.31
N SER A 128 9.53 -15.87 -2.02
CA SER A 128 8.53 -15.61 -0.98
C SER A 128 8.60 -14.15 -0.55
N THR A 129 7.52 -13.41 -0.79
CA THR A 129 7.37 -12.01 -0.35
C THR A 129 6.12 -11.91 0.51
N ARG A 130 6.28 -11.67 1.81
CA ARG A 130 5.16 -11.33 2.69
C ARG A 130 4.72 -9.89 2.41
N LEU A 131 3.41 -9.70 2.28
CA LEU A 131 2.80 -8.42 1.92
C LEU A 131 2.11 -7.71 3.08
N GLY A 132 1.72 -8.45 4.12
CA GLY A 132 0.99 -7.90 5.25
C GLY A 132 0.12 -8.94 5.95
N GLN A 133 -0.72 -8.47 6.86
CA GLN A 133 -1.66 -9.30 7.61
C GLN A 133 -3.07 -8.73 7.52
N ALA A 134 -4.08 -9.59 7.40
CA ALA A 134 -5.47 -9.16 7.40
C ALA A 134 -5.88 -8.75 8.83
N ILE A 135 -6.29 -7.50 8.98
CA ILE A 135 -6.82 -6.98 10.24
C ILE A 135 -8.35 -7.07 10.28
N ASP A 136 -8.99 -7.29 9.13
CA ASP A 136 -10.40 -7.58 8.97
C ASP A 136 -10.63 -8.39 7.67
N THR A 137 -11.87 -8.78 7.39
CA THR A 137 -12.27 -9.56 6.20
C THR A 137 -12.13 -8.80 4.86
N ASP A 138 -12.01 -7.47 4.92
CA ASP A 138 -11.80 -6.58 3.78
C ASP A 138 -10.63 -5.60 3.98
N LYS A 139 -9.90 -5.71 5.10
CA LYS A 139 -8.77 -4.83 5.44
C LYS A 139 -7.47 -5.60 5.63
N LEU A 140 -6.44 -5.16 4.92
CA LEU A 140 -5.08 -5.68 5.07
C LEU A 140 -4.17 -4.57 5.59
N ASP A 141 -3.41 -4.84 6.66
CA ASP A 141 -2.31 -3.97 7.04
C ASP A 141 -1.08 -4.29 6.17
N VAL A 142 -0.80 -3.42 5.21
CA VAL A 142 0.23 -3.61 4.19
C VAL A 142 1.60 -3.37 4.80
N GLN A 143 2.47 -4.37 4.72
CA GLN A 143 3.85 -4.33 5.19
C GLN A 143 4.73 -5.23 4.31
N PRO A 144 5.03 -4.82 3.07
CA PRO A 144 5.83 -5.62 2.16
C PRO A 144 7.25 -5.80 2.73
N GLU A 145 7.69 -7.05 2.76
CA GLU A 145 9.04 -7.45 3.17
C GLU A 145 9.94 -7.69 1.95
N SER A 146 11.24 -7.82 2.20
CA SER A 146 12.19 -8.18 1.14
C SER A 146 11.95 -9.62 0.67
N PRO A 147 11.98 -9.89 -0.65
CA PRO A 147 11.78 -11.22 -1.19
C PRO A 147 12.89 -12.20 -0.76
N ILE A 148 12.48 -13.37 -0.27
CA ILE A 148 13.37 -14.48 0.07
C ILE A 148 13.33 -15.48 -1.10
N PHE A 149 14.50 -15.88 -1.63
CA PHE A 149 14.55 -16.89 -2.68
C PHE A 149 14.47 -18.29 -2.06
N LEU A 150 13.49 -19.08 -2.50
CA LEU A 150 13.30 -20.46 -2.07
C LEU A 150 14.06 -21.40 -3.00
N VAL A 151 14.89 -22.24 -2.41
CA VAL A 151 15.74 -23.23 -3.10
C VAL A 151 15.14 -24.62 -3.02
#